data_AF-A0A7S0TYM6-F1
#
_entry.id   AF-A0A7S0TYM6-F1
#
_cell.length_a   1.000
_cell.length_b   1.000
_cell.length_c   1.000
_cell.angle_alpha   90.00
_cell.angle_beta   90.00
_cell.angle_gamma   90.00
#
_symmetry.space_group_name_H-M   'P 1'
#
loop_
_entity.id
_entity.type
_entity.pdbx_description
1 polymer ?
#
loop_
_entity_poly.entity_id
_entity_poly.type
_entity_poly.pdbx_seq_one_letter_code
_entity_poly.pdbx_strand_id
1 'polypeptide(L)'
;GSQRRLRLPWLWLGCAIALAALPGVCGRLGGTPTWDGQEPVLGIDYGSEWIKIGIISNGVHVDIVLNEVSARKSYSAILFPEASPSGRGGGEGDASLRQWADAALSRPHRALAHLRELLGRAFRKDGVYGAHSFPHGVQADESRGALRAVSSPGETLAPETLNAMLLSWARKSAEGHAGCQVTR
;
A
#
# COMPACT_ATOMS: atom_id res chain seq x y z
N GLY A 1 16.07 -43.18 62.35
CA GLY A 1 16.46 -41.97 63.10
C GLY A 1 17.59 -41.29 62.36
N SER A 2 17.37 -40.03 62.01
CA SER A 2 18.23 -39.11 61.25
C SER A 2 19.65 -38.94 61.80
N GLN A 3 20.69 -39.03 60.95
CA GLN A 3 21.95 -38.25 61.07
C GLN A 3 22.74 -38.19 59.74
N ARG A 4 22.88 -36.96 59.23
CA ARG A 4 23.94 -36.28 58.45
C ARG A 4 25.15 -37.08 57.93
N ARG A 5 25.61 -36.77 56.70
CA ARG A 5 26.87 -36.03 56.41
C ARG A 5 27.14 -35.82 54.91
N LEU A 6 27.63 -34.62 54.60
CA LEU A 6 28.13 -34.13 53.32
C LEU A 6 29.32 -34.93 52.78
N ARG A 7 29.50 -34.99 51.44
CA ARG A 7 30.78 -34.84 50.72
C ARG A 7 30.57 -34.44 49.23
N LEU A 8 30.94 -33.20 48.87
CA LEU A 8 31.61 -32.91 47.59
C LEU A 8 33.12 -33.11 47.82
N PRO A 9 33.92 -33.60 46.85
CA PRO A 9 34.71 -32.65 46.04
C PRO A 9 34.99 -33.09 44.57
N TRP A 10 34.96 -32.20 43.57
CA TRP A 10 36.03 -31.35 42.99
C TRP A 10 36.68 -31.92 41.70
N LEU A 11 36.62 -31.09 40.65
CA LEU A 11 37.63 -30.83 39.58
C LEU A 11 37.93 -32.02 38.65
N TRP A 12 37.99 -31.87 37.33
CA TRP A 12 38.87 -31.01 36.51
C TRP A 12 38.12 -30.53 35.25
N LEU A 13 38.13 -29.23 34.93
CA LEU A 13 38.95 -28.60 33.88
C LEU A 13 38.93 -29.39 32.54
N GLY A 14 38.50 -28.87 31.40
CA GLY A 14 38.15 -27.52 30.99
C GLY A 14 38.36 -27.42 29.47
N CYS A 15 37.55 -26.63 28.76
CA CYS A 15 38.01 -25.78 27.67
C CYS A 15 36.84 -24.90 27.22
N ALA A 16 37.03 -23.60 27.35
CA ALA A 16 36.11 -22.58 26.87
C ALA A 16 36.34 -22.33 25.39
N ILE A 17 35.27 -22.20 24.61
CA ILE A 17 35.22 -21.22 23.51
C ILE A 17 33.87 -20.52 23.61
N ALA A 18 33.93 -19.25 23.99
CA ALA A 18 32.84 -18.30 23.85
C ALA A 18 32.68 -17.95 22.37
N LEU A 19 31.47 -18.03 21.82
CA LEU A 19 31.11 -17.27 20.62
C LEU A 19 29.87 -16.42 20.94
N ALA A 20 30.01 -15.14 20.65
CA ALA A 20 29.11 -14.06 20.97
C ALA A 20 27.76 -14.14 20.23
N ALA A 21 26.79 -13.42 20.80
CA ALA A 21 25.40 -13.29 20.40
C ALA A 21 25.17 -12.78 18.97
N LEU A 22 24.04 -13.18 18.38
CA LEU A 22 23.11 -12.26 17.72
C LEU A 22 21.65 -12.62 18.06
N PRO A 23 20.78 -11.63 18.30
CA PRO A 23 19.38 -11.83 18.58
C PRO A 23 18.58 -11.93 17.27
N GLY A 24 17.54 -12.78 17.28
CA GLY A 24 16.38 -12.59 16.41
C GLY A 24 16.53 -13.06 14.97
N VAL A 25 16.38 -14.37 14.77
CA VAL A 25 15.54 -14.85 13.66
C VAL A 25 14.65 -15.95 14.23
N CYS A 26 13.45 -15.55 14.63
CA CYS A 26 12.31 -16.46 14.73
C CYS A 26 12.14 -17.04 13.32
N GLY A 27 12.59 -18.28 13.11
CA GLY A 27 12.31 -19.02 11.90
C GLY A 27 10.80 -19.13 11.76
N ARG A 28 10.22 -18.29 10.89
CA ARG A 28 8.85 -18.46 10.42
C ARG A 28 8.82 -19.80 9.69
N LEU A 29 8.32 -20.84 10.36
CA LEU A 29 7.77 -22.02 9.72
C LEU A 29 6.51 -21.60 8.96
N GLY A 30 6.70 -20.95 7.83
CA GLY A 30 5.67 -20.68 6.83
C GLY A 30 6.29 -20.99 5.50
N GLY A 31 5.99 -22.17 4.95
CA GLY A 31 6.37 -22.48 3.59
C GLY A 31 5.80 -21.39 2.70
N THR A 32 6.67 -20.64 2.02
CA THR A 32 6.25 -19.76 0.94
C THR A 32 5.60 -20.65 -0.11
N PRO A 33 4.44 -20.30 -0.70
CA PRO A 33 4.02 -20.94 -1.94
C PRO A 33 5.22 -20.84 -2.89
N THR A 34 5.80 -21.99 -3.22
CA THR A 34 6.96 -22.04 -4.11
C THR A 34 6.41 -21.94 -5.51
N TRP A 35 6.13 -20.70 -5.91
CA TRP A 35 5.99 -20.35 -7.32
C TRP A 35 7.23 -20.86 -8.04
N ASP A 36 7.02 -21.53 -9.15
CA ASP A 36 7.90 -22.54 -9.74
C ASP A 36 9.11 -21.89 -10.47
N GLY A 37 9.80 -20.98 -9.79
CA GLY A 37 10.80 -20.09 -10.38
C GLY A 37 10.23 -18.97 -11.25
N GLN A 38 8.90 -18.84 -11.36
CA GLN A 38 8.24 -17.73 -12.06
C GLN A 38 7.65 -16.74 -11.08
N GLU A 39 8.02 -15.48 -11.25
CA GLU A 39 7.40 -14.37 -10.52
C GLU A 39 5.98 -14.14 -11.07
N PRO A 40 4.97 -13.96 -10.21
CA PRO A 40 3.61 -13.69 -10.66
C PRO A 40 3.55 -12.37 -11.42
N VAL A 41 2.67 -12.32 -12.43
CA VAL A 41 2.47 -11.16 -13.30
C VAL A 41 1.20 -10.41 -12.89
N LEU A 42 1.29 -9.09 -12.82
CA LEU A 42 0.20 -8.20 -12.45
C LEU A 42 -0.63 -7.78 -13.68
N GLY A 43 -1.92 -8.07 -13.66
CA GLY A 43 -2.90 -7.52 -14.59
C GLY A 43 -3.74 -6.44 -13.91
N ILE A 44 -3.79 -5.23 -14.48
CA ILE A 44 -4.64 -4.15 -13.96
C ILE A 44 -5.64 -3.72 -15.05
N ASP A 45 -6.93 -3.86 -14.74
CA ASP A 45 -8.01 -3.21 -15.49
C ASP A 45 -8.21 -1.81 -14.92
N TYR A 46 -7.66 -0.81 -15.61
CA TYR A 46 -7.69 0.59 -15.17
C TYR A 46 -8.90 1.33 -15.76
N GLY A 47 -10.06 1.18 -15.12
CA GLY A 47 -11.30 1.89 -15.47
C GLY A 47 -11.38 3.32 -14.92
N SER A 48 -12.40 4.08 -15.36
CA SER A 48 -12.64 5.44 -14.85
C SER A 48 -13.04 5.46 -13.37
N GLU A 49 -14.01 4.61 -13.00
CA GLU A 49 -14.59 4.58 -11.65
C GLU A 49 -14.13 3.36 -10.85
N TRP A 50 -13.78 2.27 -11.52
CA TRP A 50 -13.44 1.01 -10.88
C TRP A 50 -12.13 0.49 -11.42
N ILE A 51 -11.30 -0.02 -10.53
CA ILE A 51 -10.07 -0.75 -10.84
C ILE A 51 -10.27 -2.22 -10.47
N LYS A 52 -9.78 -3.12 -11.33
CA LYS A 52 -9.68 -4.54 -11.02
C LYS A 52 -8.24 -4.99 -11.12
N ILE A 53 -7.86 -5.87 -10.23
CA ILE A 53 -6.50 -6.35 -10.10
C ILE A 53 -6.54 -7.86 -10.23
N GLY A 54 -5.83 -8.39 -11.21
CA GLY A 54 -5.65 -9.81 -11.45
C GLY A 54 -4.19 -10.19 -11.29
N ILE A 55 -3.95 -11.41 -10.83
CA ILE A 55 -2.63 -12.01 -10.74
C ILE A 55 -2.66 -13.27 -11.59
N ILE A 56 -1.66 -13.41 -12.45
CA ILE A 56 -1.45 -14.64 -13.21
C ILE A 56 -0.30 -15.39 -12.57
N SER A 57 -0.60 -16.57 -12.04
CA SER A 57 0.38 -17.45 -11.43
C SER A 57 0.57 -18.69 -12.29
N ASN A 58 1.83 -19.07 -12.50
CA ASN A 58 2.25 -20.28 -13.23
C ASN A 58 1.65 -20.35 -14.65
N GLY A 59 1.36 -19.20 -15.27
CA GLY A 59 0.88 -19.06 -16.65
C GLY A 59 -0.54 -19.58 -16.96
N VAL A 60 -1.18 -20.33 -16.06
CA VAL A 60 -2.46 -21.03 -16.33
C VAL A 60 -3.61 -20.51 -15.47
N HIS A 61 -3.33 -20.02 -14.26
CA HIS A 61 -4.37 -19.60 -13.33
C HIS A 61 -4.39 -18.09 -13.17
N VAL A 62 -5.56 -17.50 -13.43
CA VAL A 62 -5.84 -16.10 -13.17
C VAL A 62 -6.63 -16.01 -11.87
N ASP A 63 -6.07 -15.33 -10.88
CA ASP A 63 -6.74 -15.02 -9.63
C ASP A 63 -7.09 -13.53 -9.57
N ILE A 64 -8.22 -13.18 -8.96
CA ILE A 64 -8.68 -11.80 -8.84
C ILE A 64 -8.50 -11.37 -7.39
N VAL A 65 -7.71 -10.30 -7.20
CA VAL A 65 -7.41 -9.75 -5.88
C VAL A 65 -8.70 -9.20 -5.26
N LEU A 66 -8.94 -9.58 -4.01
CA LEU A 66 -10.05 -9.08 -3.22
C LEU A 66 -9.60 -7.85 -2.42
N ASN A 67 -10.52 -6.91 -2.25
CA ASN A 67 -10.31 -5.76 -1.36
C ASN A 67 -10.71 -6.08 0.09
N GLU A 68 -10.60 -5.08 0.97
CA GLU A 68 -10.91 -5.20 2.40
C GLU A 68 -12.36 -5.63 2.68
N VAL A 69 -13.31 -5.30 1.79
CA VAL A 69 -14.72 -5.72 1.88
C VAL A 69 -15.01 -7.01 1.11
N SER A 70 -13.97 -7.76 0.71
CA SER A 70 -14.07 -9.00 -0.06
C SER A 70 -14.71 -8.86 -1.44
N ALA A 71 -14.68 -7.66 -2.03
CA ALA A 71 -15.13 -7.40 -3.39
C ALA A 71 -13.97 -7.55 -4.41
N ARG A 72 -14.31 -7.98 -5.63
CA ARG A 72 -13.39 -8.18 -6.78
C ARG A 72 -13.13 -6.91 -7.61
N LYS A 73 -13.66 -5.78 -7.16
CA LYS A 73 -13.51 -4.46 -7.79
C LYS A 73 -13.30 -3.46 -6.68
N SER A 74 -12.46 -2.48 -6.92
CA SER A 74 -12.20 -1.40 -5.97
C SER A 74 -12.46 -0.06 -6.64
N TYR A 75 -12.96 0.91 -5.90
CA TYR A 75 -13.20 2.23 -6.45
C TYR A 75 -11.87 2.90 -6.87
N SER A 76 -11.83 3.53 -8.04
CA SER A 76 -10.65 4.21 -8.57
C SER A 76 -10.59 5.66 -8.06
N ALA A 77 -10.38 5.81 -6.76
CA ALA A 77 -10.29 7.11 -6.12
C ALA A 77 -9.25 7.16 -5.00
N ILE A 78 -8.80 8.37 -4.72
CA ILE A 78 -7.84 8.68 -3.66
C ILE A 78 -8.55 9.55 -2.63
N LEU A 79 -8.56 9.11 -1.38
CA LEU A 79 -9.01 9.92 -0.26
C LEU A 79 -7.82 10.63 0.37
N PHE A 80 -7.92 11.95 0.50
CA PHE A 80 -6.96 12.72 1.27
C PHE A 80 -7.33 12.68 2.76
N PRO A 81 -6.42 12.24 3.65
CA PRO A 81 -6.68 12.20 5.08
C PRO A 81 -6.82 13.62 5.64
N GLU A 82 -7.56 13.76 6.73
CA GLU A 82 -7.66 15.02 7.44
C GLU A 82 -6.42 15.23 8.31
N ALA A 83 -5.86 16.43 8.31
CA ALA A 83 -4.83 16.79 9.28
C ALA A 83 -5.46 16.75 10.68
N SER A 84 -5.09 15.76 11.50
CA SER A 84 -5.58 15.68 12.87
C SER A 84 -5.08 16.90 13.67
N PRO A 85 -5.96 17.72 14.28
CA PRO A 85 -5.57 18.95 14.97
C PRO A 85 -4.75 18.73 16.25
N SER A 86 -4.54 17.48 16.67
CA SER A 86 -3.90 17.14 17.94
C SER A 86 -2.41 16.80 17.85
N GLY A 87 -1.77 16.87 16.69
CA GLY A 87 -0.34 16.54 16.53
C GLY A 87 0.05 15.14 17.08
N ARG A 88 -0.95 14.30 17.37
CA ARG A 88 -0.87 12.96 17.94
C ARG A 88 -1.33 11.91 16.94
N GLY A 89 -1.22 12.21 15.64
CA GLY A 89 -0.92 11.21 14.62
C GLY A 89 0.57 10.87 14.70
N GLY A 90 0.99 10.31 15.84
CA GLY A 90 2.39 10.03 16.15
C GLY A 90 2.86 8.82 15.37
N GLY A 91 3.62 9.07 14.30
CA GLY A 91 4.40 8.07 13.60
C GLY A 91 4.86 8.60 12.26
N GLU A 92 6.09 8.26 11.89
CA GLU A 92 6.74 8.48 10.59
C GLU A 92 6.02 7.74 9.44
N GLY A 93 4.72 7.97 9.34
CA GLY A 93 3.74 7.07 8.74
C GLY A 93 2.32 7.63 8.73
N ASP A 94 2.05 8.89 9.05
CA ASP A 94 0.70 9.47 8.85
C ASP A 94 0.35 9.71 7.37
N ALA A 95 1.32 9.48 6.47
CA ALA A 95 1.10 9.23 5.04
C ALA A 95 0.50 7.83 4.74
N SER A 96 0.39 6.94 5.74
CA SER A 96 -0.12 5.56 5.62
C SER A 96 -1.63 5.43 5.70
N LEU A 97 -2.36 6.49 6.08
CA LEU A 97 -3.82 6.53 6.07
C LEU A 97 -4.37 7.34 4.88
N ARG A 98 -3.68 7.35 3.74
CA ARG A 98 -4.40 7.51 2.47
C ARG A 98 -5.27 6.27 2.35
N GLN A 99 -6.57 6.40 2.62
CA GLN A 99 -7.50 5.29 2.39
C GLN A 99 -7.78 5.27 0.90
N TRP A 100 -7.61 4.09 0.31
CA TRP A 100 -7.77 3.90 -1.12
C TRP A 100 -9.13 3.28 -1.38
N ALA A 101 -9.66 3.52 -2.57
CA ALA A 101 -10.86 2.87 -3.04
C ALA A 101 -12.12 3.16 -2.21
N ASP A 102 -12.72 2.15 -1.59
CA ASP A 102 -14.13 2.19 -1.19
C ASP A 102 -14.38 3.16 -0.03
N ALA A 103 -13.35 3.45 0.78
CA ALA A 103 -13.43 4.47 1.82
C ALA A 103 -13.73 5.87 1.26
N ALA A 104 -13.31 6.16 0.02
CA ALA A 104 -13.55 7.43 -0.64
C ALA A 104 -15.05 7.70 -0.89
N LEU A 105 -15.87 6.64 -1.00
CA LEU A 105 -17.33 6.75 -1.15
C LEU A 105 -17.99 7.41 0.08
N SER A 106 -17.39 7.27 1.26
CA SER A 106 -17.93 7.85 2.49
C SER A 106 -17.67 9.36 2.62
N ARG A 107 -16.68 9.91 1.89
CA ARG A 107 -16.22 11.30 2.02
C ARG A 107 -15.92 11.91 0.64
N PRO A 108 -16.95 12.14 -0.20
CA PRO A 108 -16.76 12.55 -1.59
C PRO A 108 -16.05 13.91 -1.72
N HIS A 109 -16.26 14.84 -0.78
CA HIS A 109 -15.62 16.16 -0.77
C HIS A 109 -14.09 16.13 -0.56
N ARG A 110 -13.54 15.00 -0.10
CA ARG A 110 -12.09 14.78 0.10
C ARG A 110 -11.53 13.70 -0.82
N ALA A 111 -12.40 13.13 -1.64
CA ALA A 111 -12.05 12.10 -2.58
C ALA A 111 -11.82 12.72 -3.95
N LEU A 112 -10.76 12.27 -4.61
CA LEU A 112 -10.56 12.54 -6.03
C LEU A 112 -10.80 11.25 -6.80
N ALA A 113 -11.86 11.26 -7.61
CA ALA A 113 -12.24 10.18 -8.53
C ALA A 113 -11.93 10.55 -9.98
N HIS A 114 -12.22 9.64 -10.92
CA HIS A 114 -12.00 9.84 -12.36
C HIS A 114 -10.55 10.19 -12.73
N LEU A 115 -9.59 9.65 -11.98
CA LEU A 115 -8.15 9.94 -12.13
C LEU A 115 -7.60 9.63 -13.52
N ARG A 116 -8.17 8.61 -14.17
CA ARG A 116 -7.81 8.20 -15.54
C ARG A 116 -8.11 9.28 -16.55
N GLU A 117 -9.22 9.99 -16.35
CA GLU A 117 -9.70 11.00 -17.28
C GLU A 117 -8.90 12.29 -17.17
N LEU A 118 -8.19 12.49 -16.05
CA LEU A 118 -7.30 13.63 -15.85
C LEU A 118 -5.96 13.48 -16.59
N LEU A 119 -5.56 12.26 -16.93
CA LEU A 119 -4.28 12.01 -17.61
C LEU A 119 -4.25 12.64 -19.00
N GLY A 120 -3.23 13.47 -19.25
CA GLY A 120 -3.00 14.09 -20.56
C GLY A 120 -4.07 15.09 -21.01
N ARG A 121 -5.00 15.49 -20.12
CA ARG A 121 -6.00 16.52 -20.43
C ARG A 121 -5.50 17.90 -20.06
N ALA A 122 -5.72 18.84 -20.97
CA ALA A 122 -5.53 20.25 -20.69
C ALA A 122 -6.68 20.78 -19.80
N PHE A 123 -6.33 21.57 -18.80
CA PHE A 123 -7.29 22.29 -17.97
C PHE A 123 -8.02 23.34 -18.80
N ARG A 124 -9.36 23.32 -18.73
CA ARG A 124 -10.23 24.33 -19.33
C ARG A 124 -11.25 24.74 -18.28
N LYS A 125 -11.26 26.03 -17.90
CA LYS A 125 -12.11 26.58 -16.85
C LYS A 125 -13.60 26.27 -17.07
N ASP A 126 -14.06 26.37 -18.32
CA ASP A 126 -15.45 26.12 -18.74
C ASP A 126 -15.62 24.78 -19.47
N GLY A 127 -14.63 23.88 -19.38
CA GLY A 127 -14.67 22.57 -20.02
C GLY A 127 -15.23 21.48 -19.12
N VAL A 128 -15.45 20.29 -19.70
CA VAL A 128 -15.93 19.08 -19.00
C VAL A 128 -15.06 18.68 -17.81
N TYR A 129 -13.78 19.05 -17.80
CA TYR A 129 -12.82 18.80 -16.73
C TYR A 129 -12.40 20.10 -16.00
N GLY A 130 -13.35 21.02 -15.83
CA GLY A 130 -13.17 22.25 -15.06
C GLY A 130 -13.34 22.04 -13.56
N ALA A 131 -13.21 23.12 -12.78
CA ALA A 131 -13.32 23.06 -11.31
C ALA A 131 -14.70 22.61 -10.81
N HIS A 132 -15.76 22.79 -11.61
CA HIS A 132 -17.12 22.39 -11.27
C HIS A 132 -17.35 20.87 -11.39
N SER A 133 -16.49 20.17 -12.11
CA SER A 133 -16.65 18.75 -12.41
C SER A 133 -16.18 17.83 -11.27
N PHE A 134 -15.43 18.38 -10.32
CA PHE A 134 -14.81 17.62 -9.23
C PHE A 134 -15.32 18.11 -7.88
N PRO A 135 -15.74 17.20 -6.98
CA PRO A 135 -16.07 17.56 -5.60
C PRO A 135 -14.85 18.10 -4.82
N HIS A 136 -13.65 17.69 -5.23
CA HIS A 136 -12.39 18.14 -4.65
C HIS A 136 -11.87 19.42 -5.32
N GLY A 137 -11.17 20.26 -4.57
CA GLY A 137 -10.46 21.42 -5.11
C GLY A 137 -9.41 21.02 -6.15
N VAL A 138 -9.47 21.64 -7.33
CA VAL A 138 -8.52 21.47 -8.44
C VAL A 138 -8.03 22.84 -8.91
N GLN A 139 -6.80 22.91 -9.41
CA GLN A 139 -6.14 24.13 -9.88
C GLN A 139 -5.50 23.90 -11.25
N ALA A 140 -5.33 24.96 -12.03
CA ALA A 140 -4.61 24.90 -13.30
C ALA A 140 -3.10 24.89 -13.04
N ASP A 141 -2.37 24.05 -13.75
CA ASP A 141 -0.93 24.16 -13.88
C ASP A 141 -0.59 25.09 -15.05
N GLU A 142 -0.10 26.28 -14.76
CA GLU A 142 0.27 27.27 -15.78
C GLU A 142 1.43 26.79 -16.69
N SER A 143 2.29 25.91 -16.20
CA SER A 143 3.47 25.43 -16.94
C SER A 143 3.14 24.34 -17.95
N ARG A 144 2.23 23.43 -17.59
CA ARG A 144 1.86 22.24 -18.41
C ARG A 144 0.48 22.37 -19.05
N GLY A 145 -0.29 23.39 -18.65
CA GLY A 145 -1.70 23.51 -19.00
C GLY A 145 -2.57 22.36 -18.48
N ALA A 146 -2.09 21.56 -17.52
CA ALA A 146 -2.78 20.39 -16.99
C ALA A 146 -3.57 20.75 -15.71
N LEU A 147 -4.51 19.89 -15.31
CA LEU A 147 -5.21 20.02 -14.03
C LEU A 147 -4.32 19.48 -12.91
N ARG A 148 -4.25 20.16 -11.76
CA ARG A 148 -3.66 19.64 -10.52
C ARG A 148 -4.71 19.51 -9.44
N ALA A 149 -4.63 18.44 -8.67
CA ALA A 149 -5.47 18.30 -7.49
C ALA A 149 -4.81 19.00 -6.31
N VAL A 150 -5.58 19.78 -5.56
CA VAL A 150 -5.13 20.27 -4.26
C VAL A 150 -5.13 19.06 -3.32
N SER A 151 -4.07 18.81 -2.57
CA SER A 151 -4.03 17.73 -1.57
C SER A 151 -4.17 18.31 -0.15
N SER A 152 -3.49 19.42 0.08
CA SER A 152 -3.52 20.18 1.32
C SER A 152 -3.31 21.68 1.01
N PRO A 153 -3.53 22.60 1.98
CA PRO A 153 -3.29 24.02 1.74
C PRO A 153 -1.85 24.28 1.27
N GLY A 154 -1.69 24.66 0.00
CA GLY A 154 -0.38 24.92 -0.62
C GLY A 154 0.29 23.71 -1.27
N GLU A 155 -0.28 22.51 -1.16
CA GLU A 155 0.23 21.30 -1.82
C GLU A 155 -0.68 20.91 -2.98
N THR A 156 -0.09 20.80 -4.18
CA THR A 156 -0.80 20.34 -5.37
C THR A 156 -0.10 19.13 -5.98
N LEU A 157 -0.89 18.13 -6.37
CA LEU A 157 -0.41 16.90 -6.99
C LEU A 157 -0.80 16.88 -8.47
N ALA A 158 0.15 16.43 -9.29
CA ALA A 158 -0.09 16.22 -10.70
C ALA A 158 -0.97 14.96 -10.90
N PRO A 159 -1.77 14.89 -11.98
CA PRO A 159 -2.58 13.72 -12.30
C PRO A 159 -1.75 12.44 -12.39
N GLU A 160 -0.53 12.52 -12.93
CA GLU A 160 0.38 11.37 -13.05
C GLU A 160 0.81 10.86 -11.69
N THR A 161 1.07 11.76 -10.73
CA THR A 161 1.41 11.38 -9.35
C THR A 161 0.25 10.67 -8.67
N LEU A 162 -0.98 11.17 -8.86
CA LEU A 162 -2.19 10.53 -8.34
C LEU A 162 -2.38 9.14 -8.94
N ASN A 163 -2.22 9.01 -10.25
CA ASN A 163 -2.28 7.72 -10.92
C ASN A 163 -1.20 6.76 -10.42
N ALA A 164 0.04 7.23 -10.26
CA ALA A 164 1.13 6.43 -9.70
C ALA A 164 0.83 5.96 -8.27
N MET A 165 0.19 6.79 -7.46
CA MET A 165 -0.24 6.44 -6.11
C MET A 165 -1.29 5.31 -6.12
N LEU A 166 -2.31 5.42 -6.98
CA LEU A 166 -3.33 4.37 -7.12
C LEU A 166 -2.73 3.05 -7.64
N LEU A 167 -1.86 3.10 -8.65
CA LEU A 167 -1.21 1.90 -9.19
C LEU A 167 -0.23 1.27 -8.18
N SER A 168 0.44 2.09 -7.37
CA SER A 168 1.29 1.61 -6.28
C SER A 168 0.47 0.90 -5.20
N TRP A 169 -0.72 1.41 -4.89
CA TRP A 169 -1.66 0.72 -4.00
C TRP A 169 -2.11 -0.60 -4.62
N ALA A 170 -2.49 -0.62 -5.91
CA ALA A 170 -2.92 -1.84 -6.60
C ALA A 170 -1.83 -2.93 -6.57
N ARG A 171 -0.57 -2.55 -6.79
CA ARG A 171 0.58 -3.46 -6.64
C ARG A 171 0.68 -4.01 -5.21
N LYS A 172 0.59 -3.16 -4.18
CA LYS A 172 0.64 -3.61 -2.77
C LYS A 172 -0.50 -4.55 -2.41
N SER A 173 -1.71 -4.29 -2.92
CA SER A 173 -2.85 -5.19 -2.74
C SER A 173 -2.59 -6.56 -3.38
N ALA A 174 -2.01 -6.59 -4.57
CA ALA A 174 -1.64 -7.82 -5.25
C ALA A 174 -0.55 -8.60 -4.49
N GLU A 175 0.51 -7.91 -4.03
CA GLU A 175 1.56 -8.52 -3.22
C GLU A 175 1.02 -9.09 -1.90
N GLY A 176 0.08 -8.38 -1.27
CA GLY A 176 -0.62 -8.85 -0.07
C GLY A 176 -1.46 -10.11 -0.33
N HIS A 177 -2.13 -10.19 -1.48
CA HIS A 177 -2.92 -11.35 -1.89
C HIS A 177 -2.06 -12.56 -2.27
N ALA A 178 -0.97 -12.35 -3.01
CA ALA A 178 -0.06 -13.40 -3.44
C ALA A 178 0.94 -13.86 -2.36
N GLY A 179 1.14 -13.07 -1.30
CA GLY A 179 2.11 -13.35 -0.24
C GLY A 179 3.58 -13.26 -0.71
N CYS A 180 3.84 -12.67 -1.87
CA CYS A 180 5.16 -12.51 -2.47
C CYS A 180 5.24 -11.21 -3.27
N GLN A 181 6.44 -10.85 -3.73
CA GLN A 181 6.62 -9.72 -4.63
C GLN A 181 6.08 -10.07 -6.02
N VAL A 182 5.38 -9.12 -6.64
CA VAL A 182 4.83 -9.26 -7.99
C VAL A 182 5.71 -8.44 -8.93
N THR A 183 6.34 -9.11 -9.90
CA THR A 183 7.36 -8.50 -10.76
C THR A 183 6.85 -8.54 -12.20
N ARG A 184 6.53 -7.35 -12.73
CA ARG A 184 5.94 -7.03 -14.04
C ARG A 184 4.42 -6.94 -14.08
#